data_AF-A0A7J4MJ75-F1
#
_entry.id   AF-A0A7J4MJ75-F1
#
_cell.length_a   1.000
_cell.length_b   1.000
_cell.length_c   1.000
_cell.angle_alpha   90.00
_cell.angle_beta   90.00
_cell.angle_gamma   90.00
#
_symmetry.space_group_name_H-M   'P 1'
#
loop_
_entity.id
_entity.type
_entity.pdbx_description
1 polymer ?
#
loop_
_entity_poly.entity_id
_entity_poly.type
_entity_poly.pdbx_seq_one_letter_code
_entity_poly.pdbx_strand_id
1 'polypeptide(L)'
;ITASKEHYDPGIIGPFCLQTCIDKDMNYSIYDVAPRVGGGTNVHVSVGHPYGNATWRKPMSSGRRIAMELRRAAEQDRLLEVLT
;
A
#
# COMPACT_ATOMS: atom_id res chain seq x y z
N ILE A 1 8.67 8.01 -2.84
CA ILE A 1 8.81 8.18 -1.37
C ILE A 1 9.69 9.39 -1.04
N THR A 2 10.83 9.59 -1.71
CA THR A 2 11.69 10.78 -1.48
C THR A 2 10.92 12.10 -1.65
N ALA A 3 10.28 12.29 -2.81
CA ALA A 3 9.48 13.50 -3.08
C ALA A 3 8.35 13.73 -2.05
N SER A 4 7.71 12.66 -1.54
CA SER A 4 6.69 12.84 -0.50
C SER A 4 7.31 13.33 0.80
N LYS A 5 8.49 12.82 1.20
CA LYS A 5 9.17 13.27 2.43
C LYS A 5 9.73 14.68 2.33
N GLU A 6 10.18 15.10 1.14
CA GLU A 6 10.71 16.45 0.91
C GLU A 6 9.61 17.52 0.99
N HIS A 7 8.39 17.19 0.56
CA HIS A 7 7.29 18.16 0.46
C HIS A 7 6.20 17.98 1.52
N TYR A 8 6.07 16.78 2.11
CA TYR A 8 4.97 16.41 3.01
C TYR A 8 5.46 15.45 4.11
N ASP A 9 5.87 15.96 5.26
CA ASP A 9 6.17 15.15 6.46
C ASP A 9 4.88 14.42 6.93
N PRO A 10 4.91 13.14 7.34
CA PRO A 10 6.04 12.19 7.47
C PRO A 10 6.38 11.39 6.19
N GLY A 11 5.76 11.74 5.07
CA GLY A 11 5.78 11.00 3.81
C GLY A 11 4.59 10.05 3.67
N ILE A 12 4.79 8.95 2.96
CA ILE A 12 3.71 7.97 2.70
C ILE A 12 3.57 7.02 3.89
N ILE A 13 2.41 7.03 4.53
CA ILE A 13 2.00 6.04 5.53
C ILE A 13 0.93 5.12 4.91
N GLY A 14 1.14 3.81 5.01
CA GLY A 14 0.21 2.82 4.48
C GLY A 14 0.32 2.61 2.96
N PRO A 15 -0.74 2.07 2.31
CA PRO A 15 -0.69 1.73 0.89
C PRO A 15 -0.84 2.95 -0.02
N PHE A 16 -0.15 2.90 -1.15
CA PHE A 16 -0.31 3.82 -2.28
C PHE A 16 -0.32 3.01 -3.59
N CYS A 17 -0.73 3.63 -4.69
CA CYS A 17 -0.76 2.99 -6.00
C CYS A 17 -0.15 3.91 -7.06
N LEU A 18 0.70 3.35 -7.93
CA LEU A 18 1.18 4.00 -9.14
C LEU A 18 0.38 3.45 -10.31
N GLN A 19 -0.46 4.30 -10.90
CA GLN A 19 -1.21 3.92 -12.08
C GLN A 19 -0.29 4.04 -13.29
N THR A 20 -0.02 2.90 -13.91
CA THR A 20 1.09 2.74 -14.85
C THR A 20 0.59 2.17 -16.16
N CYS A 21 1.02 2.77 -17.27
CA CYS A 21 0.94 2.19 -18.60
C CYS A 21 2.32 1.64 -18.99
N ILE A 22 2.35 0.49 -19.65
CA ILE A 22 3.57 -0.14 -20.16
C ILE A 22 3.40 -0.29 -21.66
N ASP A 23 4.34 0.24 -22.44
CA ASP A 23 4.30 0.13 -23.90
C ASP A 23 4.90 -1.21 -24.39
N LYS A 24 4.88 -1.44 -25.71
CA LYS A 24 5.38 -2.67 -26.33
C LYS A 24 6.89 -2.90 -26.12
N ASP A 25 7.64 -1.82 -25.83
CA ASP A 25 9.09 -1.84 -25.64
C ASP A 25 9.45 -1.86 -24.15
N MET A 26 8.44 -2.10 -23.28
CA MET A 26 8.58 -2.15 -21.82
C MET A 26 8.96 -0.81 -21.18
N ASN A 27 8.65 0.32 -21.83
CA ASN A 27 8.76 1.62 -21.18
C ASN A 27 7.58 1.84 -20.24
N TYR A 28 7.88 2.25 -19.01
CA TYR A 28 6.88 2.51 -17.97
C TYR A 28 6.52 4.00 -17.94
N SER A 29 5.24 4.30 -18.04
CA SER A 29 4.70 5.65 -17.88
C SER A 29 3.71 5.68 -16.72
N ILE A 30 4.04 6.44 -15.67
CA ILE A 30 3.14 6.65 -14.54
C ILE A 30 2.28 7.87 -14.86
N TYR A 31 0.97 7.69 -14.99
CA TYR A 31 0.06 8.78 -15.35
C TYR A 31 -0.72 9.33 -14.15
N ASP A 32 -0.84 8.55 -13.06
CA ASP A 32 -1.51 8.97 -11.83
C ASP A 32 -0.92 8.25 -10.61
N VAL A 33 -1.07 8.87 -9.44
CA VAL A 33 -0.66 8.35 -8.15
C VAL A 33 -1.81 8.46 -7.16
N ALA A 34 -2.23 7.33 -6.60
CA ALA A 34 -3.17 7.32 -5.48
C ALA A 34 -2.36 7.25 -4.17
N PRO A 35 -2.26 8.33 -3.37
CA PRO A 35 -1.54 8.35 -2.08
C PRO A 35 -2.33 7.68 -0.95
N ARG A 36 -3.10 6.65 -1.29
CA ARG A 36 -3.96 5.87 -0.40
C ARG A 36 -4.27 4.51 -1.03
N VAL A 37 -5.08 3.71 -0.35
CA VAL A 37 -5.64 2.48 -0.92
C VAL A 37 -6.40 2.78 -2.22
N GLY A 38 -6.04 2.07 -3.30
CA GLY A 38 -6.69 2.17 -4.61
C GLY A 38 -7.91 1.24 -4.73
N GLY A 39 -8.90 1.64 -5.54
CA GLY A 39 -10.14 0.87 -5.75
C GLY A 39 -9.92 -0.52 -6.38
N GLY A 40 -8.87 -0.68 -7.19
CA GLY A 40 -8.48 -1.96 -7.77
C GLY A 40 -8.16 -3.05 -6.73
N THR A 41 -7.94 -2.66 -5.47
CA THR A 41 -7.68 -3.63 -4.39
C THR A 41 -8.92 -4.42 -3.96
N ASN A 42 -10.14 -3.99 -4.33
CA ASN A 42 -11.40 -4.63 -3.94
C ASN A 42 -11.51 -6.08 -4.44
N VAL A 43 -10.92 -6.41 -5.58
CA VAL A 43 -10.90 -7.79 -6.12
C VAL A 43 -10.21 -8.77 -5.17
N HIS A 44 -9.33 -8.28 -4.29
CA HIS A 44 -8.56 -9.08 -3.34
C HIS A 44 -9.27 -9.31 -2.00
N VAL A 45 -10.50 -8.82 -1.80
CA VAL A 45 -11.20 -8.96 -0.51
C VAL A 45 -11.52 -10.42 -0.20
N SER A 46 -11.90 -11.22 -1.21
CA SER A 46 -12.24 -12.63 -1.03
C SER A 46 -11.01 -13.54 -0.98
N VAL A 47 -10.17 -13.49 -2.02
CA VAL A 47 -9.06 -14.44 -2.20
C VAL A 47 -7.69 -13.91 -1.75
N GLY A 48 -7.60 -12.61 -1.43
CA GLY A 48 -6.34 -11.94 -1.15
C GLY A 48 -5.56 -11.56 -2.41
N HIS A 49 -4.51 -10.76 -2.24
CA HIS A 49 -3.59 -10.37 -3.30
C HIS A 49 -2.53 -11.46 -3.47
N PRO A 50 -2.23 -11.99 -4.67
CA PRO A 50 -1.30 -13.12 -4.84
C PRO A 50 0.05 -12.93 -4.14
N TYR A 51 0.66 -11.74 -4.29
CA TYR A 51 1.92 -11.41 -3.64
C TYR A 51 1.78 -11.25 -2.11
N GLY A 52 0.64 -10.75 -1.64
CA GLY A 52 0.34 -10.66 -0.21
C GLY A 52 0.17 -12.05 0.40
N ASN A 53 -0.50 -12.94 -0.31
CA ASN A 53 -0.72 -14.32 0.11
C ASN A 53 0.59 -15.09 0.20
N ALA A 54 1.48 -14.95 -0.77
CA ALA A 54 2.80 -15.57 -0.75
C ALA A 54 3.63 -15.08 0.46
N THR A 55 3.61 -13.77 0.74
CA THR A 55 4.36 -13.16 1.85
C THR A 55 3.83 -13.60 3.21
N TRP A 56 2.52 -13.60 3.40
CA TRP A 56 1.88 -13.79 4.70
C TRP A 56 1.31 -15.18 4.93
N ARG A 57 1.41 -16.06 3.92
CA ARG A 57 0.90 -17.44 3.89
C ARG A 57 -0.58 -17.55 4.30
N LYS A 58 -1.38 -16.56 3.89
CA LYS A 58 -2.83 -16.47 4.13
C LYS A 58 -3.49 -15.47 3.17
N PRO A 59 -4.81 -15.55 2.92
CA PRO A 59 -5.53 -14.52 2.15
C PRO A 59 -5.31 -13.13 2.73
N MET A 60 -4.64 -12.25 1.97
CA MET A 60 -4.22 -10.92 2.42
C MET A 60 -4.73 -9.86 1.46
N SER A 61 -5.81 -9.18 1.84
CA SER A 61 -6.27 -7.96 1.17
C SER A 61 -5.50 -6.74 1.66
N SER A 62 -5.55 -5.63 0.92
CA SER A 62 -4.95 -4.36 1.36
C SER A 62 -5.56 -3.86 2.67
N GLY A 63 -6.88 -4.03 2.86
CA GLY A 63 -7.56 -3.71 4.12
C GLY A 63 -7.06 -4.56 5.29
N ARG A 64 -6.92 -5.88 5.09
CA ARG A 64 -6.36 -6.78 6.11
C ARG A 64 -4.91 -6.40 6.44
N ARG A 65 -4.13 -5.98 5.44
CA ARG A 65 -2.76 -5.52 5.65
C ARG A 65 -2.70 -4.22 6.47
N ILE A 66 -3.59 -3.25 6.22
CA ILE A 66 -3.69 -2.02 7.03
C ILE A 66 -4.03 -2.37 8.48
N ALA A 67 -5.07 -3.18 8.70
CA ALA A 67 -5.48 -3.59 10.06
C ALA A 67 -4.34 -4.31 10.81
N MET A 68 -3.57 -5.16 10.11
CA MET A 68 -2.41 -5.82 10.69
C MET A 68 -1.31 -4.83 11.09
N GLU A 69 -1.12 -3.72 10.37
CA GLU A 69 -0.16 -2.68 10.75
C GLU A 69 -0.62 -1.95 12.00
N LEU A 70 -1.88 -1.52 12.05
CA LEU A 70 -2.45 -0.84 13.22
C LEU A 70 -2.31 -1.70 14.48
N ARG A 71 -2.61 -3.01 14.36
CA ARG A 71 -2.47 -3.94 15.49
C ARG A 71 -1.02 -4.04 15.96
N ARG A 72 -0.06 -4.19 15.04
CA ARG A 72 1.36 -4.28 15.38
C ARG A 72 1.90 -3.00 16.00
N ALA A 73 1.52 -1.85 15.45
CA ALA A 73 1.93 -0.56 15.98
C ALA A 73 1.39 -0.37 17.41
N ALA A 74 0.15 -0.77 17.68
CA ALA A 74 -0.40 -0.78 19.03
C ALA A 74 0.32 -1.78 19.96
N GLU A 75 0.58 -3.01 19.51
CA GLU A 75 1.32 -4.04 20.27
C GLU A 75 2.77 -3.61 20.61
N GLN A 76 3.35 -2.70 19.82
CA GLN A 76 4.72 -2.19 19.98
C GLN A 76 4.80 -0.81 20.64
N ASP A 77 3.67 -0.22 21.06
CA ASP A 77 3.60 1.15 21.58
C ASP A 77 4.13 2.22 20.59
N ARG A 78 3.91 1.99 19.30
CA ARG A 78 4.36 2.84 18.17
C ARG A 78 3.22 3.36 17.31
N LEU A 79 2.01 3.44 17.88
CA LEU A 79 0.81 3.81 17.14
C LEU A 79 0.91 5.21 16.51
N LEU A 80 1.63 6.13 17.15
CA LEU A 80 1.85 7.49 16.65
C LEU A 80 2.67 7.55 15.35
N GLU A 81 3.40 6.49 14.99
CA GLU A 81 4.15 6.45 13.73
C GLU A 81 3.27 6.15 12.51
N VAL A 82 2.06 5.65 12.73
CA VAL A 82 1.13 5.24 11.66
C VAL A 82 -0.16 6.08 11.65
N LEU A 83 -0.21 7.13 12.46
CA LEU A 83 -1.29 8.10 12.55
C LEU A 83 -0.72 9.49 12.24
N THR A 84 -1.56 10.35 11.67
CA THR A 84 -1.26 11.76 11.37
C THR A 84 -2.48 12.61 11.62
#